data_AF-A0A0G1AYI7-F1
#
_entry.id   AF-A0A0G1AYI7-F1
#
_cell.length_a   1.000
_cell.length_b   1.000
_cell.length_c   1.000
_cell.angle_alpha   90.00
_cell.angle_beta   90.00
_cell.angle_gamma   90.00
#
_symmetry.space_group_name_H-M   'P 1'
#
loop_
_entity.id
_entity.type
_entity.pdbx_description
1 polymer ?
#
loop_
_entity_poly.entity_id
_entity_poly.type
_entity_poly.pdbx_seq_one_letter_code
_entity_poly.pdbx_strand_id
1 'polypeptide(L)'
;MAKQGVLTLSISKAGSYTNCPNFCMLHYVMGYERKTDHPRLMGSTVHQFVHTMHTSAKNPLYYSTLKKAQGAWWWKWKTALEKNEPIMREHSKKKDDEYGVSGLCCITNYWNSNIDKPRPIEVEKRFKVRMFPKVWFVGIFDQVRSISVESI
;
A
#
# COMPACT_ATOMS: atom_id res chain seq x y z
N MET A 1 19.78 8.17 -3.92
CA MET A 1 20.67 8.16 -5.11
C MET A 1 21.01 6.71 -5.44
N ALA A 2 20.63 6.22 -6.62
CA ALA A 2 21.03 4.88 -7.06
C ALA A 2 22.55 4.86 -7.27
N LYS A 3 23.27 3.98 -6.56
CA LYS A 3 24.70 3.75 -6.83
C LYS A 3 24.83 3.35 -8.30
N GLN A 4 25.60 4.13 -9.07
CA GLN A 4 25.89 3.84 -10.48
C GLN A 4 26.27 2.37 -10.64
N GLY A 5 25.57 1.67 -11.54
CA GLY A 5 25.88 0.28 -11.90
C GLY A 5 25.19 -0.82 -11.10
N VAL A 6 24.22 -0.53 -10.22
CA VAL A 6 23.40 -1.56 -9.56
C VAL A 6 21.94 -1.50 -10.02
N LEU A 7 21.47 -2.55 -10.68
CA LEU A 7 20.08 -2.69 -11.10
C LEU A 7 19.24 -3.21 -9.94
N THR A 8 18.19 -2.46 -9.57
CA THR A 8 17.15 -2.93 -8.66
C THR A 8 15.92 -3.37 -9.45
N LEU A 9 15.45 -4.56 -9.12
CA LEU A 9 14.26 -5.19 -9.70
C LEU A 9 13.23 -5.43 -8.59
N SER A 10 12.01 -4.92 -8.77
CA SER A 10 10.86 -5.28 -7.94
C SER A 10 9.88 -6.11 -8.78
N ILE A 11 8.96 -6.82 -8.11
CA ILE A 11 7.87 -7.55 -8.80
C ILE A 11 7.11 -6.61 -9.73
N SER A 12 6.73 -5.42 -9.24
CA SER A 12 6.00 -4.42 -10.03
C SER A 12 6.77 -3.93 -11.25
N LYS A 13 8.10 -3.75 -11.13
CA LYS A 13 8.95 -3.31 -12.25
C LYS A 13 9.17 -4.43 -13.26
N ALA A 14 9.45 -5.65 -12.79
CA ALA A 14 9.58 -6.83 -13.65
C ALA A 14 8.29 -7.09 -14.43
N GLY A 15 7.15 -7.13 -13.74
CA GLY A 15 5.84 -7.33 -14.35
C GLY A 15 5.45 -6.23 -15.34
N SER A 16 5.80 -4.96 -15.03
CA SER A 16 5.57 -3.86 -15.98
C SER A 16 6.36 -4.06 -17.27
N TYR A 17 7.62 -4.49 -17.17
CA TYR A 17 8.47 -4.74 -18.33
C TYR A 17 7.98 -5.93 -19.15
N THR A 18 7.64 -7.06 -18.51
CA THR A 18 7.15 -8.25 -19.20
C THR A 18 5.81 -8.01 -19.90
N ASN A 19 4.94 -7.19 -19.31
CA ASN A 19 3.63 -6.89 -19.88
C ASN A 19 3.73 -5.84 -21.00
N CYS A 20 4.50 -4.78 -20.80
CA CYS A 20 4.68 -3.72 -21.79
C CYS A 20 6.03 -2.99 -21.58
N PRO A 21 7.07 -3.31 -22.37
CA PRO A 21 8.38 -2.68 -22.25
C PRO A 21 8.34 -1.16 -22.39
N ASN A 22 7.50 -0.63 -23.29
CA ASN A 22 7.34 0.81 -23.49
C ASN A 22 6.76 1.50 -22.24
N PHE A 23 5.75 0.91 -21.62
CA PHE A 23 5.20 1.39 -20.35
C PHE A 23 6.27 1.42 -19.25
N CYS A 24 7.12 0.39 -19.19
CA CYS A 24 8.23 0.37 -18.24
C CYS A 24 9.23 1.50 -18.50
N MET A 25 9.60 1.76 -19.75
CA MET A 25 10.50 2.84 -20.14
C MET A 25 9.94 4.21 -19.75
N LEU A 26 8.71 4.52 -20.15
CA LEU A 26 8.07 5.80 -19.87
C LEU A 26 8.04 6.11 -18.36
N HIS A 27 7.67 5.14 -17.54
CA HIS A 27 7.46 5.41 -16.12
C HIS A 27 8.70 5.23 -15.24
N TYR A 28 9.55 4.22 -15.49
CA TYR A 28 10.69 3.94 -14.62
C TYR A 28 12.01 4.54 -15.13
N VAL A 29 12.12 4.86 -16.41
CA VAL A 29 13.34 5.45 -17.00
C VAL A 29 13.15 6.94 -17.27
N MET A 30 12.05 7.31 -17.93
CA MET A 30 11.78 8.70 -18.30
C MET A 30 11.01 9.49 -17.22
N GLY A 31 10.48 8.81 -16.20
CA GLY A 31 9.83 9.45 -15.06
C GLY A 31 8.46 10.07 -15.35
N TYR A 32 7.77 9.65 -16.42
CA TYR A 32 6.40 10.10 -16.69
C TYR A 32 5.47 9.70 -15.55
N GLU A 33 4.61 10.63 -15.16
CA GLU A 33 3.65 10.41 -14.08
C GLU A 33 2.58 9.39 -14.48
N ARG A 34 2.20 8.52 -13.53
CA ARG A 34 1.20 7.48 -13.76
C ARG A 34 -0.18 8.00 -13.46
N LYS A 35 -1.07 7.93 -14.45
CA LYS A 35 -2.50 8.17 -14.22
C LYS A 35 -3.09 7.05 -13.35
N THR A 36 -3.88 7.42 -12.35
CA THR A 36 -4.55 6.51 -11.41
C THR A 36 -6.07 6.49 -11.62
N ASP A 37 -6.74 5.50 -11.06
CA ASP A 37 -8.20 5.36 -11.02
C ASP A 37 -8.67 5.12 -9.59
N HIS A 38 -9.98 5.23 -9.36
CA HIS A 38 -10.58 5.04 -8.03
C HIS A 38 -10.22 3.71 -7.36
N PRO A 39 -10.30 2.53 -8.03
CA PRO A 39 -9.89 1.27 -7.41
C PRO A 39 -8.44 1.28 -6.92
N ARG A 40 -7.50 1.73 -7.76
CA ARG A 40 -6.07 1.76 -7.39
C ARG A 40 -5.79 2.76 -6.28
N LEU A 41 -6.39 3.95 -6.37
CA LEU A 41 -6.24 4.98 -5.34
C LEU A 41 -6.80 4.50 -4.00
N MET A 42 -8.01 3.93 -4.00
CA MET A 42 -8.63 3.35 -2.81
C MET A 42 -7.75 2.26 -2.20
N GLY A 43 -7.30 1.28 -2.99
CA GLY A 43 -6.46 0.19 -2.50
C GLY A 43 -5.15 0.69 -1.87
N SER A 44 -4.46 1.62 -2.54
CA SER A 44 -3.24 2.22 -1.99
C SER A 44 -3.49 3.06 -0.72
N THR A 45 -4.62 3.75 -0.65
CA THR A 45 -5.00 4.56 0.52
C THR A 45 -5.36 3.69 1.71
N VAL A 46 -6.09 2.58 1.49
CA VAL A 46 -6.37 1.56 2.52
C VAL A 46 -5.07 0.97 3.06
N HIS A 47 -4.16 0.56 2.18
CA HIS A 47 -2.86 0.02 2.58
C HIS A 47 -2.07 1.01 3.46
N GLN A 48 -1.96 2.29 3.06
CA GLN A 48 -1.33 3.33 3.88
C GLN A 48 -2.05 3.57 5.22
N PHE A 49 -3.38 3.49 5.22
CA PHE A 49 -4.17 3.67 6.42
C PHE A 49 -3.93 2.52 7.41
N VAL A 50 -3.92 1.27 6.93
CA VAL A 50 -3.58 0.09 7.74
C VAL A 50 -2.17 0.17 8.28
N HIS A 51 -1.17 0.56 7.47
CA HIS A 51 0.19 0.81 7.97
C HIS A 51 0.18 1.84 9.12
N THR A 52 -0.57 2.93 8.97
CA THR A 52 -0.70 3.96 10.02
C THR A 52 -1.30 3.41 11.30
N MET A 53 -2.22 2.44 11.21
CA MET A 53 -2.79 1.78 12.40
C MET A 53 -1.74 1.07 13.26
N HIS A 54 -0.60 0.68 12.69
CA HIS A 54 0.47 -0.02 13.43
C HIS A 54 1.62 0.91 13.82
N THR A 55 1.44 2.22 13.76
CA THR A 55 2.52 3.16 14.14
C THR A 55 2.75 3.24 15.66
N SER A 56 1.72 2.96 16.48
CA SER A 56 1.87 2.92 17.95
C SER A 56 2.47 1.62 18.45
N ALA A 57 3.63 1.68 19.12
CA ALA A 57 4.31 0.50 19.68
C ALA A 57 3.55 -0.19 20.83
N LYS A 58 2.58 0.49 21.45
CA LYS A 58 1.94 0.03 22.70
C LYS A 58 0.68 -0.79 22.50
N ASN A 59 -0.05 -0.55 21.41
CA ASN A 59 -1.36 -1.17 21.17
C ASN A 59 -1.35 -1.94 19.84
N PRO A 60 -2.17 -3.00 19.70
CA PRO A 60 -2.34 -3.71 18.42
C PRO A 60 -2.79 -2.80 17.28
N LEU A 61 -3.58 -1.76 17.59
CA LEU A 61 -4.04 -0.75 16.66
C LEU A 61 -3.91 0.66 17.31
N TYR A 62 -3.60 1.65 16.49
CA TYR A 62 -3.37 3.04 16.92
C TYR A 62 -4.63 3.71 17.46
N TYR A 63 -5.77 3.54 16.77
CA TYR A 63 -7.02 4.14 17.20
C TYR A 63 -7.58 3.40 18.41
N SER A 64 -8.26 4.11 19.31
CA SER A 64 -8.83 3.51 20.52
C SER A 64 -10.16 2.77 20.28
N THR A 65 -10.87 3.09 19.20
CA THR A 65 -12.16 2.48 18.85
C THR A 65 -12.33 2.40 17.34
N LEU A 66 -13.13 1.43 16.87
CA LEU A 66 -13.48 1.31 15.46
C LEU A 66 -14.10 2.60 14.91
N LYS A 67 -15.02 3.23 15.65
CA LYS A 67 -15.67 4.49 15.22
C LYS A 67 -14.66 5.61 14.93
N LYS A 68 -13.59 5.72 15.73
CA LYS A 68 -12.51 6.70 15.48
C LYS A 68 -11.72 6.35 14.22
N ALA A 69 -11.39 5.07 14.02
CA ALA A 69 -10.72 4.62 12.80
C ALA A 69 -11.56 4.89 11.54
N GLN A 70 -12.86 4.62 11.61
CA GLN A 70 -13.81 4.89 10.51
C GLN A 70 -13.91 6.39 10.20
N GLY A 71 -13.95 7.26 11.23
CA GLY A 71 -13.93 8.71 11.02
C GLY A 71 -12.63 9.20 10.38
N ALA A 72 -11.48 8.70 10.84
CA ALA A 72 -10.18 9.06 10.28
C ALA A 72 -9.99 8.55 8.84
N TRP A 73 -10.61 7.43 8.47
CA TRP A 73 -10.62 6.93 7.11
C TRP A 73 -11.22 7.94 6.14
N TRP A 74 -12.40 8.48 6.44
CA TRP A 74 -13.06 9.44 5.54
C TRP A 74 -12.23 10.68 5.30
N TRP A 75 -11.55 11.19 6.34
CA TRP A 75 -10.61 12.29 6.18
C TRP A 75 -9.43 11.90 5.29
N LYS A 76 -8.82 10.73 5.53
CA LYS A 76 -7.71 10.22 4.71
C LYS A 76 -8.11 10.05 3.24
N TRP A 77 -9.30 9.51 2.99
CA TRP A 77 -9.83 9.29 1.65
C TRP A 77 -10.06 10.60 0.91
N LYS A 78 -10.74 11.56 1.55
CA LYS A 78 -10.93 12.90 0.99
C LYS A 78 -9.60 13.56 0.61
N THR A 79 -8.63 13.55 1.52
CA THR A 79 -7.30 14.10 1.24
C THR A 79 -6.56 13.34 0.13
N ALA A 80 -6.76 12.04 -0.01
CA ALA A 80 -6.17 11.26 -1.09
C ALA A 80 -6.75 11.66 -2.44
N LEU A 81 -8.08 11.86 -2.53
CA LEU A 81 -8.74 12.36 -3.74
C LEU A 81 -8.22 13.74 -4.14
N GLU A 82 -8.19 14.70 -3.21
CA GLU A 82 -7.70 16.07 -3.44
C GLU A 82 -6.25 16.07 -3.95
N LYS A 83 -5.37 15.28 -3.34
CA LYS A 83 -3.94 15.23 -3.72
C LYS A 83 -3.69 14.57 -5.07
N ASN A 84 -4.54 13.63 -5.48
CA ASN A 84 -4.35 12.87 -6.71
C ASN A 84 -5.21 13.41 -7.86
N GLU A 85 -5.96 14.49 -7.64
CA GLU A 85 -6.84 15.11 -8.64
C GLU A 85 -6.16 15.29 -10.01
N PRO A 86 -4.93 15.82 -10.12
CA PRO A 86 -4.29 16.05 -11.44
C PRO A 86 -3.97 14.78 -12.23
N ILE A 87 -3.90 13.63 -11.55
CA ILE A 87 -3.50 12.35 -12.13
C ILE A 87 -4.64 11.34 -12.20
N MET A 88 -5.84 11.70 -11.77
CA MET A 88 -7.02 10.87 -11.95
C MET A 88 -7.34 10.74 -13.45
N ARG A 89 -7.71 9.52 -13.86
CA ARG A 89 -8.17 9.26 -15.24
C ARG A 89 -9.56 9.85 -15.50
N GLU A 90 -10.40 9.84 -14.48
CA GLU A 90 -11.79 10.29 -14.53
C GLU A 90 -12.19 10.78 -13.14
N HIS A 91 -12.99 11.85 -13.08
CA HIS A 91 -13.58 12.34 -11.84
C HIS A 91 -15.05 11.99 -11.80
N SER A 92 -15.48 11.39 -10.70
CA SER A 92 -16.89 11.09 -10.48
C SER A 92 -17.15 11.05 -8.99
N LYS A 93 -17.94 12.00 -8.50
CA LYS A 93 -18.34 12.04 -7.09
C LYS A 93 -19.02 10.74 -6.66
N LYS A 94 -19.80 10.12 -7.56
CA LYS A 94 -20.41 8.81 -7.34
C LYS A 94 -19.34 7.74 -7.06
N LYS A 95 -18.27 7.70 -7.87
CA LYS A 95 -17.14 6.78 -7.64
C LYS A 95 -16.35 7.15 -6.37
N ASP A 96 -16.17 8.43 -6.08
CA ASP A 96 -15.51 8.89 -4.84
C ASP A 96 -16.22 8.29 -3.61
N ASP A 97 -17.55 8.38 -3.58
CA ASP A 97 -18.37 7.85 -2.50
C ASP A 97 -18.37 6.32 -2.47
N GLU A 98 -18.59 5.65 -3.61
CA GLU A 98 -18.62 4.17 -3.71
C GLU A 98 -17.31 3.53 -3.25
N TYR A 99 -16.17 4.05 -3.70
CA TYR A 99 -14.85 3.53 -3.31
C TYR A 99 -14.47 3.96 -1.89
N GLY A 100 -14.96 5.11 -1.42
CA GLY A 100 -14.86 5.50 -0.01
C GLY A 100 -15.56 4.51 0.93
N VAL A 101 -16.78 4.09 0.60
CA VAL A 101 -17.53 3.06 1.34
C VAL A 101 -16.83 1.72 1.25
N SER A 102 -16.35 1.34 0.06
CA SER A 102 -15.61 0.08 -0.13
C SER A 102 -14.36 0.00 0.74
N GLY A 103 -13.56 1.08 0.78
CA GLY A 103 -12.38 1.15 1.66
C GLY A 103 -12.74 1.16 3.15
N LEU A 104 -13.87 1.78 3.53
CA LEU A 104 -14.40 1.71 4.90
C LEU A 104 -14.72 0.27 5.31
N CYS A 105 -15.33 -0.52 4.42
CA CYS A 105 -15.58 -1.94 4.64
C CYS A 105 -14.26 -2.71 4.84
N CYS A 106 -13.24 -2.46 4.00
CA CYS A 106 -11.92 -3.07 4.16
C CYS A 106 -11.31 -2.77 5.54
N ILE A 107 -11.39 -1.51 5.99
CA ILE A 107 -10.87 -1.08 7.28
C ILE A 107 -11.62 -1.72 8.45
N THR A 108 -12.95 -1.81 8.34
CA THR A 108 -13.79 -2.43 9.36
C THR A 108 -13.49 -3.92 9.49
N ASN A 109 -13.39 -4.63 8.37
CA ASN A 109 -13.05 -6.06 8.35
C ASN A 109 -11.62 -6.30 8.88
N TYR A 110 -10.67 -5.44 8.47
CA TYR A 110 -9.30 -5.50 8.97
C TYR A 110 -9.27 -5.29 10.49
N TRP A 111 -9.96 -4.28 11.01
CA TRP A 111 -10.04 -3.99 12.44
C TRP A 111 -10.54 -5.20 13.23
N ASN A 112 -11.72 -5.72 12.86
CA ASN A 112 -12.36 -6.83 13.55
C ASN A 112 -11.49 -8.09 13.55
N SER A 113 -10.73 -8.30 12.46
CA SER A 113 -9.83 -9.45 12.33
C SER A 113 -8.53 -9.32 13.12
N ASN A 114 -8.22 -8.14 13.68
CA ASN A 114 -6.90 -7.82 14.23
C ASN A 114 -6.90 -7.19 15.63
N ILE A 115 -8.04 -6.73 16.13
CA ILE A 115 -8.10 -6.02 17.43
C ILE A 115 -7.60 -6.91 18.59
N ASP A 116 -7.96 -8.19 18.58
CA ASP A 116 -7.58 -9.17 19.61
C ASP A 116 -6.31 -9.95 19.26
N LYS A 117 -5.68 -9.65 18.11
CA LYS A 117 -4.46 -10.32 17.68
C LYS A 117 -3.24 -9.54 18.17
N PRO A 118 -2.10 -10.22 18.41
CA PRO A 118 -0.86 -9.52 18.66
C PRO A 118 -0.52 -8.62 17.47
N ARG A 119 0.13 -7.51 17.79
CA ARG A 119 0.68 -6.60 16.79
C ARG A 119 1.63 -7.35 15.84
N PRO A 120 1.68 -7.01 14.54
CA PRO A 120 2.77 -7.45 13.68
C PRO A 120 4.15 -7.19 14.30
N ILE A 121 5.07 -8.14 14.09
CA ILE A 121 6.48 -8.03 14.47
C ILE A 121 7.12 -6.89 13.66
N GLU A 122 6.84 -6.87 12.36
CA GLU A 122 7.31 -5.85 11.43
C GLU A 122 6.16 -5.44 10.51
N VAL A 123 6.16 -4.18 10.09
CA VAL A 123 5.21 -3.61 9.12
C VAL A 123 6.04 -2.87 8.07
N GLU A 124 5.67 -3.00 6.79
CA GLU A 124 6.45 -2.44 5.67
C GLU A 124 7.93 -2.92 5.65
N LYS A 125 8.16 -4.20 6.00
CA LYS A 125 9.53 -4.74 6.08
C LYS A 125 10.14 -4.84 4.70
N ARG A 126 11.10 -3.95 4.42
CA ARG A 126 11.89 -4.00 3.20
C ARG A 126 12.86 -5.17 3.24
N PHE A 127 12.93 -5.89 2.13
CA PHE A 127 13.95 -6.92 1.93
C PHE A 127 14.68 -6.68 0.62
N LYS A 128 15.90 -7.20 0.55
CA LYS A 128 16.77 -7.06 -0.59
C LYS A 128 17.64 -8.30 -0.73
N VAL A 129 17.50 -9.00 -1.85
CA VAL A 129 18.22 -10.25 -2.16
C VAL A 129 19.05 -10.03 -3.42
N ARG A 130 20.30 -10.47 -3.40
CA ARG A 130 21.17 -10.42 -4.57
C ARG A 130 20.85 -11.62 -5.47
N MET A 131 20.46 -11.35 -6.72
CA MET A 131 20.13 -12.40 -7.70
C MET A 131 21.35 -12.74 -8.58
N PHE A 132 22.03 -11.69 -9.08
CA PHE A 132 23.19 -11.81 -9.96
C PHE A 132 24.24 -10.73 -9.60
N PRO A 133 25.46 -10.77 -10.16
CA PRO A 133 26.36 -9.61 -10.13
C PRO A 133 25.61 -8.34 -10.57
N LYS A 134 25.66 -7.31 -9.73
CA LYS A 134 25.01 -6.00 -9.96
C LYS A 134 23.47 -6.01 -10.07
N VAL A 135 22.78 -7.14 -9.83
CA VAL A 135 21.31 -7.21 -9.85
C VAL A 135 20.76 -7.60 -8.48
N TRP A 136 19.89 -6.77 -7.95
CA TRP A 136 19.23 -6.99 -6.67
C TRP A 136 17.72 -7.01 -6.84
N PHE A 137 17.10 -8.05 -6.29
CA PHE A 137 15.67 -8.11 -6.11
C PHE A 137 15.30 -7.40 -4.82
N VAL A 138 14.31 -6.52 -4.90
CA VAL A 138 13.82 -5.73 -3.77
C VAL A 138 12.31 -5.89 -3.65
N GLY A 139 11.83 -5.92 -2.42
CA GLY A 139 10.41 -5.95 -2.14
C GLY A 139 10.11 -5.45 -0.73
N ILE A 140 8.82 -5.43 -0.43
CA ILE A 140 8.30 -4.97 0.85
C ILE A 140 7.26 -6.00 1.29
N PHE A 141 7.39 -6.49 2.51
CA PHE A 141 6.32 -7.24 3.16
C PHE A 141 5.43 -6.25 3.92
N ASP A 142 4.15 -6.22 3.60
CA ASP A 142 3.18 -5.35 4.28
C ASP A 142 3.19 -5.62 5.79
N GLN A 143 3.12 -6.89 6.21
CA GLN A 143 3.16 -7.30 7.61
C GLN A 143 3.88 -8.64 7.81
N VAL A 144 4.67 -8.73 8.88
CA VAL A 144 5.26 -9.97 9.38
C VAL A 144 4.66 -10.27 10.75
N ARG A 145 4.12 -11.47 10.92
CA ARG A 145 3.44 -11.90 12.15
C ARG A 145 3.97 -13.25 12.60
N SER A 146 4.02 -13.47 13.92
CA SER A 146 4.19 -14.79 14.49
C SER A 146 2.90 -15.58 14.37
N ILE A 147 3.01 -16.86 14.04
CA ILE A 147 1.93 -17.84 14.07
C ILE A 147 2.38 -18.97 15.00
N SER A 148 1.48 -19.49 15.85
CA SER A 148 1.81 -20.66 16.65
C SER A 148 1.93 -21.88 15.75
N VAL A 149 2.97 -22.69 15.93
CA VAL A 149 3.13 -23.94 15.17
C VAL A 149 1.97 -24.89 15.42
N GLU A 150 1.35 -24.83 16.61
CA GLU A 150 0.16 -25.63 16.98
C GLU A 150 -1.12 -25.21 16.23
N SER A 151 -1.10 -24.07 15.54
CA SER A 151 -2.25 -23.51 14.80
C SER A 151 -2.16 -23.68 13.28
N ILE A 152 -1.18 -24.44 12.79
CA ILE A 152 -0.98 -24.80 11.37
C ILE A 152 -1.43 -26.24 11.16
#